data_AF-A0A1Y1JS41-F1
#
_entry.id   AF-A0A1Y1JS41-F1
#
_cell.length_a   1.000
_cell.length_b   1.000
_cell.length_c   1.000
_cell.angle_alpha   90.00
_cell.angle_beta   90.00
_cell.angle_gamma   90.00
#
_symmetry.space_group_name_H-M   'P 1'
#
loop_
_entity.id
_entity.type
_entity.pdbx_description
1 polymer ?
#
loop_
_entity_poly.entity_id
_entity_poly.type
_entity_poly.pdbx_seq_one_letter_code
_entity_poly.pdbx_strand_id
1 'polypeptide(L)'
;MQDQLYPHTGQFVQSREAHARKEYNYTFSANSTFVQWSETVTNANGVKAYDTALVYISRPYLTAVDVTERRNLVYNFRSLLSRDSKGGLKAGIYFKLKENHDEFTIFYQNGGVKKRLKYNFGSFAYPIEETTKKVVRECSLQLNLAEDALECILISLAQVLSDQSYIKQLLEINCEINNLAEDN
;
A
#
# COMPACT_ATOMS: atom_id res chain seq x y z
N MET A 1 -5.18 -14.82 14.36
CA MET A 1 -5.21 -16.29 14.16
C MET A 1 -6.29 -16.86 15.06
N GLN A 2 -6.55 -18.17 15.05
CA GLN A 2 -7.62 -18.81 15.85
C GLN A 2 -7.41 -18.66 17.38
N ASP A 3 -6.21 -18.22 17.77
CA ASP A 3 -5.75 -17.97 19.13
C ASP A 3 -6.30 -16.69 19.78
N GLN A 4 -6.80 -15.72 19.00
CA GLN A 4 -7.25 -14.40 19.49
C GLN A 4 -6.23 -13.67 20.38
N LEU A 5 -4.94 -13.97 20.24
CA LEU A 5 -3.89 -13.31 21.00
C LEU A 5 -3.42 -12.04 20.29
N TYR A 6 -2.86 -11.10 21.04
CA TYR A 6 -2.19 -9.91 20.49
C TYR A 6 -1.20 -10.31 19.37
N PRO A 7 -1.14 -9.60 18.23
CA PRO A 7 -1.85 -8.36 17.87
C PRO A 7 -3.22 -8.59 17.20
N HIS A 8 -3.80 -9.79 17.33
CA HIS A 8 -5.04 -10.20 16.67
C HIS A 8 -6.30 -9.91 17.50
N THR A 9 -6.18 -9.18 18.60
CA THR A 9 -7.29 -8.67 19.41
C THR A 9 -7.03 -7.24 19.86
N GLY A 10 -8.00 -6.37 19.59
CA GLY A 10 -8.00 -4.98 20.04
C GLY A 10 -7.08 -4.04 19.26
N GLN A 11 -7.19 -2.76 19.59
CA GLN A 11 -6.41 -1.69 18.97
C GLN A 11 -4.96 -1.71 19.51
N PHE A 12 -3.98 -1.63 18.60
CA PHE A 12 -2.57 -1.56 18.96
C PHE A 12 -1.83 -0.48 18.15
N VAL A 13 -0.76 0.05 18.73
CA VAL A 13 0.07 1.08 18.10
C VAL A 13 1.01 0.44 17.09
N GLN A 14 0.85 0.76 15.82
CA GLN A 14 1.77 0.33 14.76
C GLN A 14 3.03 1.20 14.71
N SER A 15 2.87 2.52 14.81
CA SER A 15 3.99 3.45 14.73
C SER A 15 3.72 4.76 15.46
N ARG A 16 4.78 5.37 15.99
CA ARG A 16 4.78 6.73 16.55
C ARG A 16 5.88 7.54 15.89
N GLU A 17 5.48 8.43 15.01
CA GLU A 17 6.34 9.41 14.34
C GLU A 17 6.06 10.80 14.92
N ALA A 18 7.01 11.72 14.82
CA ALA A 18 6.84 13.10 15.34
C ALA A 18 5.60 13.83 14.80
N HIS A 19 5.14 13.45 13.60
CA HIS A 19 4.02 14.08 12.91
C HIS A 19 2.73 13.24 12.96
N ALA A 20 2.79 11.96 13.36
CA ALA A 20 1.64 11.07 13.35
C ALA A 20 1.80 9.83 14.25
N ARG A 21 0.72 9.43 14.92
CA ARG A 21 0.54 8.13 15.56
C ARG A 21 -0.39 7.28 14.71
N LYS A 22 0.01 6.05 14.42
CA LYS A 22 -0.81 5.07 13.69
C LYS A 22 -1.18 3.90 14.58
N GLU A 23 -2.46 3.53 14.55
CA GLU A 23 -3.01 2.43 15.33
C GLU A 23 -3.81 1.52 14.43
N TYR A 24 -3.66 0.21 14.63
CA TYR A 24 -4.37 -0.82 13.88
C TYR A 24 -5.29 -1.61 14.79
N ASN A 25 -6.39 -2.09 14.24
CA ASN A 25 -7.30 -3.02 14.89
C ASN A 25 -7.71 -4.10 13.88
N TYR A 26 -7.90 -5.33 14.35
CA TYR A 26 -8.45 -6.43 13.55
C TYR A 26 -9.71 -6.96 14.23
N THR A 27 -10.81 -7.03 13.47
CA THR A 27 -12.11 -7.54 13.95
C THR A 27 -12.54 -8.73 13.10
N PHE A 28 -12.94 -9.82 13.75
CA PHE A 28 -13.47 -11.01 13.08
C PHE A 28 -14.99 -10.93 12.97
N SER A 29 -15.54 -11.32 11.82
CA SER A 29 -16.97 -11.59 11.67
C SER A 29 -17.22 -13.10 11.62
N ALA A 30 -18.31 -13.55 12.27
CA ALA A 30 -18.70 -14.95 12.25
C ALA A 30 -18.97 -15.40 10.81
N ASN A 31 -18.48 -16.59 10.44
CA ASN A 31 -18.66 -17.20 9.11
C ASN A 31 -18.10 -16.40 7.92
N SER A 32 -17.09 -15.57 8.15
CA SER A 32 -16.45 -14.78 7.10
C SER A 32 -15.09 -15.33 6.70
N THR A 33 -14.81 -15.28 5.39
CA THR A 33 -13.47 -15.51 4.83
C THR A 33 -12.59 -14.25 4.88
N PHE A 34 -13.08 -13.19 5.52
CA PHE A 34 -12.42 -11.90 5.65
C PHE A 34 -12.34 -11.46 7.12
N VAL A 35 -11.27 -10.74 7.43
CA VAL A 35 -11.09 -10.00 8.69
C VAL A 35 -11.15 -8.51 8.38
N GLN A 36 -11.90 -7.75 9.17
CA GLN A 36 -11.87 -6.30 9.10
C GLN A 36 -10.57 -5.80 9.73
N TRP A 37 -9.87 -4.92 9.02
CA TRP A 37 -8.72 -4.19 9.51
C TRP A 37 -9.06 -2.70 9.49
N SER A 38 -8.85 -2.01 10.61
CA SER A 38 -9.07 -0.57 10.72
C SER A 38 -7.76 0.14 11.09
N GLU A 39 -7.45 1.22 10.39
CA GLU A 39 -6.37 2.16 10.69
C GLU A 39 -6.94 3.43 11.33
N THR A 40 -6.31 3.88 12.41
CA THR A 40 -6.51 5.22 12.95
C THR A 40 -5.19 5.98 12.87
N VAL A 41 -5.18 7.09 12.14
CA VAL A 41 -4.04 8.00 12.08
C VAL A 41 -4.39 9.26 12.88
N THR A 42 -3.66 9.49 13.96
CA THR A 42 -3.75 10.73 14.75
C THR A 42 -2.58 11.63 14.37
N ASN A 43 -2.83 12.83 13.84
CA ASN A 43 -1.76 13.78 13.51
C ASN A 43 -1.26 14.53 14.77
N ALA A 44 -0.22 15.36 14.61
CA ALA A 44 0.35 16.15 15.70
C ALA A 44 -0.64 17.10 16.41
N ASN A 45 -1.74 17.48 15.73
CA ASN A 45 -2.79 18.34 16.27
C ASN A 45 -3.94 17.54 16.92
N GLY A 46 -3.81 16.21 17.02
CA GLY A 46 -4.83 15.34 17.59
C GLY A 46 -6.00 15.01 16.65
N VAL A 47 -5.97 15.44 15.39
CA VAL A 47 -7.01 15.11 14.40
C VAL A 47 -6.86 13.65 14.00
N LYS A 48 -7.96 12.90 14.06
CA LYS A 48 -8.03 11.48 13.71
C LYS A 48 -8.60 11.29 12.31
N ALA A 49 -7.94 10.48 11.51
CA ALA A 49 -8.47 9.90 10.28
C ALA A 49 -8.65 8.39 10.48
N TYR A 50 -9.74 7.86 9.93
CA TYR A 50 -10.11 6.45 10.01
C TYR A 50 -10.17 5.87 8.62
N ASP A 51 -9.64 4.66 8.46
CA ASP A 51 -9.72 3.89 7.23
C ASP A 51 -10.00 2.43 7.60
N THR A 52 -10.91 1.78 6.87
CA THR A 52 -11.20 0.36 7.02
C THR A 52 -10.95 -0.40 5.72
N ALA A 53 -10.35 -1.58 5.84
CA ALA A 53 -10.17 -2.53 4.75
C ALA A 53 -10.50 -3.96 5.19
N LEU A 54 -10.81 -4.81 4.24
CA LEU A 54 -11.03 -6.25 4.47
C LEU A 54 -9.78 -7.05 4.10
N VAL A 55 -9.42 -8.05 4.89
CA VAL A 55 -8.27 -8.92 4.63
C VAL A 55 -8.77 -10.33 4.39
N TYR A 56 -8.51 -10.90 3.21
CA TYR A 56 -8.90 -12.28 2.92
C TYR A 56 -8.03 -13.28 3.70
N ILE A 57 -8.66 -14.18 4.47
CA ILE A 57 -7.99 -15.09 5.41
C ILE A 57 -8.19 -16.58 5.13
N SER A 58 -8.89 -16.98 4.07
CA SER A 58 -9.05 -18.41 3.72
C SER A 58 -7.83 -19.04 3.04
N ARG A 59 -6.64 -18.48 3.26
CA ARG A 59 -5.36 -19.06 2.86
C ARG A 59 -4.38 -18.98 4.03
N PRO A 60 -3.43 -19.93 4.15
CA PRO A 60 -2.41 -19.88 5.20
C PRO A 60 -1.64 -18.55 5.19
N TYR A 61 -1.29 -18.06 6.38
CA TYR A 61 -0.35 -16.96 6.52
C TYR A 61 1.03 -17.43 6.06
N LEU A 62 1.61 -16.75 5.07
CA LEU A 62 2.99 -17.02 4.66
C LEU A 62 3.94 -15.95 5.20
N THR A 63 3.63 -14.68 4.92
CA THR A 63 4.42 -13.54 5.35
C THR A 63 3.53 -12.31 5.59
N ALA A 64 4.09 -11.28 6.23
CA ALA A 64 3.39 -9.99 6.38
C ALA A 64 3.09 -9.32 5.02
N VAL A 65 3.92 -9.59 4.00
CA VAL A 65 3.69 -9.11 2.62
C VAL A 65 2.47 -9.80 2.03
N ASP A 66 2.42 -11.14 2.13
CA ASP A 66 1.29 -11.95 1.65
C ASP A 66 -0.04 -11.55 2.31
N VAL A 67 -0.04 -11.22 3.61
CA VAL A 67 -1.23 -10.64 4.27
C VAL A 67 -1.57 -9.26 3.74
N THR A 68 -0.56 -8.41 3.47
CA THR A 68 -0.77 -7.06 2.94
C THR A 68 -1.34 -7.08 1.52
N GLU A 69 -0.89 -8.03 0.69
CA GLU A 69 -1.42 -8.26 -0.67
C GLU A 69 -2.85 -8.81 -0.66
N ARG A 70 -3.25 -9.49 0.42
CA ARG A 70 -4.64 -9.95 0.64
C ARG A 70 -5.54 -8.91 1.32
N ARG A 71 -4.98 -7.76 1.74
CA ARG A 71 -5.81 -6.60 2.11
C ARG A 71 -6.51 -6.13 0.85
N ASN A 72 -7.76 -5.78 1.03
CA ASN A 72 -8.74 -5.45 0.02
C ASN A 72 -8.09 -4.94 -1.28
N LEU A 73 -8.30 -5.67 -2.38
CA LEU A 73 -7.87 -5.27 -3.72
C LEU A 73 -8.34 -3.85 -4.08
N VAL A 74 -9.33 -3.31 -3.37
CA VAL A 74 -9.87 -1.96 -3.58
C VAL A 74 -9.37 -0.91 -2.58
N TYR A 75 -8.51 -1.24 -1.60
CA TYR A 75 -7.96 -0.25 -0.66
C TYR A 75 -7.32 0.94 -1.41
N ASN A 76 -7.46 2.19 -1.00
CA ASN A 76 -7.01 3.27 -1.89
C ASN A 76 -5.50 3.54 -1.89
N PHE A 77 -4.71 2.89 -1.03
CA PHE A 77 -3.24 3.04 -1.02
C PHE A 77 -2.55 1.77 -1.49
N ARG A 78 -1.60 1.92 -2.42
CA ARG A 78 -0.85 0.83 -3.03
C ARG A 78 0.64 1.04 -2.78
N SER A 79 1.36 -0.02 -2.47
CA SER A 79 2.80 0.04 -2.28
C SER A 79 3.49 -1.29 -2.53
N LEU A 80 4.68 -1.23 -3.11
CA LEU A 80 5.63 -2.33 -3.22
C LEU A 80 6.92 -1.89 -2.52
N LEU A 81 7.30 -2.59 -1.46
CA LEU A 81 8.30 -2.10 -0.50
C LEU A 81 9.36 -3.16 -0.18
N SER A 82 10.60 -2.72 -0.08
CA SER A 82 11.73 -3.47 0.48
C SER A 82 12.13 -2.86 1.81
N ARG A 83 12.46 -3.71 2.78
CA ARG A 83 12.84 -3.34 4.14
C ARG A 83 14.22 -3.89 4.49
N ASP A 84 14.94 -3.16 5.34
CA ASP A 84 16.16 -3.66 5.96
C ASP A 84 15.87 -4.67 7.09
N SER A 85 16.93 -5.24 7.67
CA SER A 85 16.84 -6.22 8.76
C SER A 85 16.24 -5.66 10.06
N LYS A 86 16.12 -4.34 10.19
CA LYS A 86 15.47 -3.64 11.31
C LYS A 86 14.03 -3.23 10.98
N GLY A 87 13.51 -3.61 9.80
CA GLY A 87 12.18 -3.26 9.32
C GLY A 87 12.07 -1.86 8.71
N GLY A 88 13.16 -1.12 8.58
CA GLY A 88 13.21 0.21 7.97
C GLY A 88 13.00 0.17 6.46
N LEU A 89 12.28 1.16 5.90
CA LEU A 89 12.03 1.23 4.46
C LEU A 89 13.32 1.52 3.67
N LYS A 90 13.77 0.56 2.86
CA LYS A 90 14.97 0.64 2.03
C LYS A 90 14.66 1.21 0.64
N ALA A 91 13.77 0.57 -0.10
CA ALA A 91 13.37 0.96 -1.45
C ALA A 91 11.91 0.61 -1.72
N GLY A 92 11.34 1.17 -2.79
CA GLY A 92 10.01 0.80 -3.25
C GLY A 92 9.25 1.92 -3.95
N ILE A 93 8.00 1.62 -4.27
CA ILE A 93 7.03 2.56 -4.81
C ILE A 93 5.78 2.62 -3.94
N TYR A 94 5.11 3.77 -3.92
CA TYR A 94 3.77 3.89 -3.36
C TYR A 94 2.95 4.98 -4.04
N PHE A 95 1.62 4.82 -4.02
CA PHE A 95 0.68 5.78 -4.58
C PHE A 95 -0.71 5.64 -3.94
N LYS A 96 -1.54 6.65 -4.13
CA LYS A 96 -2.97 6.63 -3.79
C LYS A 96 -3.79 6.55 -5.06
N LEU A 97 -4.77 5.65 -5.09
CA LEU A 97 -5.84 5.64 -6.06
C LEU A 97 -6.79 6.80 -5.76
N LYS A 98 -7.01 7.66 -6.76
CA LYS A 98 -8.01 8.72 -6.77
C LYS A 98 -8.43 8.96 -8.22
N GLU A 99 -9.62 9.50 -8.43
CA GLU A 99 -10.03 9.97 -9.75
C GLU A 99 -9.06 11.03 -10.27
N ASN A 100 -8.71 10.96 -11.55
CA ASN A 100 -7.84 11.92 -12.24
C ASN A 100 -6.47 12.13 -11.55
N HIS A 101 -5.95 11.12 -10.85
CA HIS A 101 -4.67 11.19 -10.15
C HIS A 101 -3.70 10.14 -10.67
N ASP A 102 -2.57 10.60 -11.19
CA ASP A 102 -1.61 9.76 -11.91
C ASP A 102 -0.23 9.73 -11.23
N GLU A 103 -0.06 10.32 -10.04
CA GLU A 103 1.24 10.38 -9.38
C GLU A 103 1.56 9.12 -8.54
N PHE A 104 2.80 8.68 -8.62
CA PHE A 104 3.41 7.76 -7.66
C PHE A 104 4.75 8.28 -7.16
N THR A 105 5.17 7.77 -6.00
CA THR A 105 6.49 8.04 -5.43
C THR A 105 7.35 6.79 -5.53
N ILE A 106 8.57 6.94 -6.04
CA ILE A 106 9.63 5.94 -5.98
C ILE A 106 10.70 6.40 -4.99
N PHE A 107 11.24 5.47 -4.21
CA PHE A 107 12.34 5.75 -3.30
C PHE A 107 13.32 4.58 -3.29
N TYR A 108 14.60 4.89 -3.13
CA TYR A 108 15.70 3.93 -3.14
C TYR A 108 16.93 4.55 -2.47
N GLN A 109 17.96 3.76 -2.19
CA GLN A 109 19.22 4.26 -1.64
C GLN A 109 20.27 4.41 -2.74
N ASN A 110 20.96 5.55 -2.81
CA ASN A 110 22.10 5.73 -3.71
C ASN A 110 23.26 6.31 -2.90
N GLY A 111 24.39 5.60 -2.85
CA GLY A 111 25.55 6.00 -2.05
C GLY A 111 25.24 6.17 -0.56
N GLY A 112 24.36 5.34 -0.01
CA GLY A 112 23.89 5.44 1.39
C GLY A 112 22.86 6.55 1.65
N VAL A 113 22.53 7.38 0.65
CA VAL A 113 21.53 8.45 0.77
C VAL A 113 20.20 7.98 0.20
N LYS A 114 19.13 8.10 0.98
CA LYS A 114 17.77 7.81 0.51
C LYS A 114 17.30 8.89 -0.46
N LYS A 115 17.01 8.49 -1.70
CA LYS A 115 16.38 9.31 -2.72
C LYS A 115 14.87 9.04 -2.74
N ARG A 116 14.08 10.08 -2.99
CA ARG A 116 12.63 10.02 -3.15
C ARG A 116 12.24 10.93 -4.31
N LEU A 117 11.59 10.37 -5.31
CA LEU A 117 11.21 11.04 -6.54
C LEU A 117 9.73 10.78 -6.81
N LYS A 118 9.07 11.75 -7.44
CA LYS A 118 7.70 11.62 -7.91
C LYS A 118 7.68 11.50 -9.42
N TYR A 119 6.80 10.65 -9.91
CA TYR A 119 6.56 10.42 -11.33
C TYR A 119 5.06 10.26 -11.59
N ASN A 120 4.68 10.36 -12.86
CA ASN A 120 3.33 10.13 -13.34
C ASN A 120 3.28 8.77 -14.05
N PHE A 121 2.25 7.93 -13.85
CA PHE A 121 2.18 6.67 -14.61
C PHE A 121 2.01 6.91 -16.11
N GLY A 122 1.37 8.01 -16.51
CA GLY A 122 1.27 8.42 -17.91
C GLY A 122 2.62 8.58 -18.62
N SER A 123 3.71 8.87 -17.89
CA SER A 123 5.07 8.93 -18.47
C SER A 123 5.64 7.56 -18.83
N PHE A 124 4.99 6.47 -18.42
CA PHE A 124 5.35 5.08 -18.72
C PHE A 124 4.54 4.51 -19.88
N ALA A 125 3.60 5.28 -20.46
CA ALA A 125 2.86 4.90 -21.68
C ALA A 125 3.67 5.12 -22.97
N TYR A 126 4.76 5.90 -22.89
CA TYR A 126 5.70 6.17 -23.98
C TYR A 126 7.09 5.63 -23.61
N PRO A 127 8.03 5.51 -24.57
CA PRO A 127 9.41 5.13 -24.25
C PRO A 127 9.96 5.98 -23.11
N ILE A 128 10.30 5.32 -22.01
CA ILE A 128 10.74 5.97 -20.77
C ILE A 128 12.11 6.62 -21.00
N GLU A 129 12.28 7.86 -20.51
CA GLU A 129 13.57 8.56 -20.56
C GLU A 129 14.67 7.77 -19.85
N GLU A 130 15.88 7.79 -20.41
CA GLU A 130 17.03 7.03 -19.89
C GLU A 130 17.37 7.36 -18.43
N THR A 131 17.17 8.61 -18.02
CA THR A 131 17.32 9.06 -16.62
C THR A 131 16.33 8.36 -15.69
N THR A 132 15.07 8.24 -16.10
CA THR A 132 14.01 7.56 -15.37
C THR A 132 14.24 6.05 -15.34
N LYS A 133 14.68 5.45 -16.46
CA LYS A 133 15.05 4.03 -16.50
C LYS A 133 16.13 3.68 -15.48
N LYS A 134 17.17 4.51 -15.35
CA LYS A 134 18.22 4.31 -14.34
C LYS A 134 17.68 4.31 -12.91
N VAL A 135 16.74 5.22 -12.60
CA VAL A 135 16.06 5.29 -11.29
C VAL A 135 15.24 4.02 -11.03
N VAL A 136 14.46 3.60 -12.02
CA VAL A 136 13.60 2.41 -11.93
C VAL A 136 14.44 1.15 -11.75
N ARG A 137 15.51 0.99 -12.55
CA ARG A 137 16.48 -0.10 -12.46
C ARG A 137 17.09 -0.20 -11.06
N GLU A 138 17.60 0.91 -10.54
CA GLU A 138 18.23 0.94 -9.21
C GLU A 138 17.23 0.53 -8.11
N CYS A 139 15.99 1.00 -8.20
CA CYS A 139 14.93 0.58 -7.29
C CYS A 139 14.57 -0.91 -7.44
N SER A 140 14.50 -1.42 -8.68
CA SER A 140 14.19 -2.83 -8.98
C SER A 140 15.17 -3.78 -8.30
N LEU A 141 16.46 -3.50 -8.41
CA LEU A 141 17.51 -4.29 -7.75
C LEU A 141 17.38 -4.27 -6.23
N GLN A 142 17.02 -3.12 -5.63
CA GLN A 142 16.84 -3.00 -4.19
C GLN A 142 15.53 -3.62 -3.67
N LEU A 143 14.56 -3.85 -4.57
CA LEU A 143 13.38 -4.66 -4.34
C LEU A 143 13.65 -6.17 -4.51
N ASN A 144 14.87 -6.56 -4.86
CA ASN A 144 15.25 -7.94 -5.18
C ASN A 144 14.44 -8.51 -6.36
N LEU A 145 14.16 -7.67 -7.35
CA LEU A 145 13.52 -8.02 -8.61
C LEU A 145 14.56 -8.10 -9.74
N ALA A 146 14.17 -8.71 -10.86
CA ALA A 146 14.94 -8.60 -12.09
C ALA A 146 15.06 -7.11 -12.52
N GLU A 147 16.09 -6.80 -13.28
CA GLU A 147 16.46 -5.42 -13.63
C GLU A 147 15.33 -4.63 -14.28
N ASP A 148 14.56 -5.30 -15.15
CA ASP A 148 13.45 -4.79 -15.95
C ASP A 148 12.07 -5.02 -15.31
N ALA A 149 11.97 -5.88 -14.29
CA ALA A 149 10.68 -6.27 -13.73
C ALA A 149 9.87 -5.09 -13.16
N LEU A 150 10.51 -4.14 -12.46
CA LEU A 150 9.80 -2.95 -11.98
C LEU A 150 9.32 -2.05 -13.12
N GLU A 151 10.09 -1.94 -14.22
CA GLU A 151 9.67 -1.20 -15.41
C GLU A 151 8.41 -1.83 -16.02
N CYS A 152 8.39 -3.15 -16.20
CA CYS A 152 7.21 -3.88 -16.67
C CYS A 152 6.00 -3.67 -15.76
N ILE A 153 6.19 -3.75 -14.44
CA ILE A 153 5.12 -3.50 -13.46
C ILE A 153 4.56 -2.07 -13.61
N LEU A 154 5.42 -1.06 -13.75
CA LEU A 154 5.00 0.34 -13.89
C LEU A 154 4.25 0.58 -15.21
N ILE A 155 4.66 -0.06 -16.30
CA ILE A 155 3.95 -0.02 -17.59
C ILE A 155 2.57 -0.65 -17.46
N SER A 156 2.46 -1.82 -16.83
CA SER A 156 1.17 -2.48 -16.60
C SER A 156 0.27 -1.63 -15.68
N LEU A 157 0.84 -1.01 -14.64
CA LEU A 157 0.10 -0.07 -13.79
C LEU A 157 -0.40 1.12 -14.60
N ALA A 158 0.41 1.72 -15.46
CA ALA A 158 -0.02 2.84 -16.31
C ALA A 158 -1.22 2.48 -17.19
N GLN A 159 -1.23 1.27 -17.75
CA GLN A 159 -2.36 0.77 -18.55
C GLN A 159 -3.62 0.60 -17.71
N VAL A 160 -3.53 -0.11 -16.58
CA VAL A 160 -4.68 -0.37 -15.69
C VAL A 160 -5.23 0.92 -15.09
N LEU A 161 -4.37 1.83 -14.67
CA LEU A 161 -4.78 3.09 -14.04
C LEU A 161 -5.33 4.12 -15.04
N SER A 162 -5.08 3.93 -16.35
CA SER A 162 -5.71 4.74 -17.39
C SER A 162 -7.20 4.46 -17.57
N ASP A 163 -7.67 3.27 -17.16
CA ASP A 163 -9.09 2.90 -17.18
C ASP A 163 -9.85 3.59 -16.04
N GLN A 164 -10.45 4.75 -16.36
CA GLN A 164 -11.22 5.53 -15.38
C GLN A 164 -12.48 4.81 -14.89
N SER A 165 -13.06 3.89 -15.68
CA SER A 165 -14.21 3.10 -15.24
C SER A 165 -13.81 2.12 -14.16
N TYR A 166 -12.69 1.43 -14.36
CA TYR A 166 -12.10 0.54 -13.36
C TYR A 166 -11.74 1.28 -12.07
N ILE A 167 -11.09 2.45 -12.18
CA ILE A 167 -10.73 3.25 -11.01
C ILE A 167 -11.96 3.69 -10.23
N LYS A 168 -13.00 4.18 -10.93
CA LYS A 168 -14.25 4.57 -10.29
C LYS A 168 -14.89 3.42 -9.53
N GLN A 169 -14.99 2.23 -10.15
CA GLN A 169 -15.55 1.04 -9.50
C GLN A 169 -14.75 0.63 -8.25
N LEU A 170 -13.41 0.65 -8.30
CA LEU A 170 -12.58 0.37 -7.13
C LEU A 170 -12.85 1.36 -5.98
N LEU A 171 -12.91 2.67 -6.30
CA LEU A 171 -13.14 3.72 -5.31
C LEU A 171 -14.54 3.60 -4.68
N GLU A 172 -15.56 3.29 -5.47
CA GLU A 172 -16.93 3.05 -5.00
C GLU A 172 -17.00 1.87 -4.03
N ILE A 173 -16.41 0.72 -4.38
CA ILE A 173 -16.38 -0.45 -3.48
C ILE A 173 -15.64 -0.11 -2.17
N ASN A 174 -14.55 0.67 -2.25
CA ASN A 174 -13.82 1.07 -1.05
C ASN A 174 -14.67 2.02 -0.18
N CYS A 175 -15.41 2.93 -0.80
CA CYS A 175 -16.35 3.83 -0.11
C CYS A 175 -17.41 3.04 0.64
N GLU A 176 -18.07 2.08 -0.02
CA GLU A 176 -19.09 1.22 0.59
C GLU A 176 -18.55 0.44 1.80
N ILE A 177 -17.33 -0.10 1.70
CA ILE A 177 -16.69 -0.81 2.82
C ILE A 177 -16.44 0.12 4.02
N ASN A 178 -16.07 1.39 3.77
CA ASN A 178 -15.88 2.35 4.85
C ASN A 178 -17.22 2.78 5.47
N ASN A 179 -18.23 3.07 4.66
CA ASN A 179 -19.57 3.45 5.14
C ASN A 179 -20.19 2.34 6.01
N LEU A 180 -20.17 1.09 5.52
CA LEU A 180 -20.68 -0.06 6.28
C LEU A 180 -19.91 -0.30 7.58
N ALA A 181 -18.64 0.11 7.66
CA ALA A 181 -17.86 0.01 8.88
C ALA A 181 -18.16 1.14 9.89
N GLU A 182 -18.61 2.30 9.43
CA GLU A 182 -19.05 3.39 10.31
C GLU A 182 -20.42 3.11 10.96
N ASP A 183 -21.28 2.35 10.28
CA ASP A 183 -22.61 1.98 10.76
C ASP A 183 -22.63 0.80 11.77
N ASN A 184 -21.49 0.16 12.04
CA ASN A 184 -21.34 -0.99 12.96
C ASN A 184 -20.63 -0.62 14.27
#